data_AF-A0A8S3F7Y2-F1
#
_entry.id   AF-A0A8S3F7Y2-F1
#
_cell.length_a   1.000
_cell.length_b   1.000
_cell.length_c   1.000
_cell.angle_alpha   90.00
_cell.angle_beta   90.00
_cell.angle_gamma   90.00
#
_symmetry.space_group_name_H-M   'P 1'
#
loop_
_entity.id
_entity.type
_entity.pdbx_description
1 polymer ?
#
loop_
_entity_poly.entity_id
_entity_poly.type
_entity_poly.pdbx_seq_one_letter_code
_entity_poly.pdbx_strand_id
1 'polypeptide(L)'
;MTRLTILGRKIEEKIVHQLANALSKNTCITSLDLIGNQINDQILQYFINALRNHKIITSLSFNNNQISYQGAQCLADFLKTRQEMASLSLDNNQITDQGVHYLVDALKTHQKMTSLSLDNNQITDQGAEYLSEMIKNNRTLKILSLRSNKIRRRGGQLIADSLIDNTVYTVNS
;
A
#
# COMPACT_ATOMS: atom_id res chain seq x y z
N MET A 1 7.76 3.28 -22.56
CA MET A 1 7.16 2.24 -21.70
C MET A 1 6.75 2.89 -20.38
N THR A 2 5.48 2.75 -19.98
CA THR A 2 4.92 3.39 -18.76
C THR A 2 4.62 2.41 -17.64
N ARG A 3 4.58 1.10 -17.93
CA ARG A 3 4.39 0.04 -16.94
C ARG A 3 5.54 -0.96 -17.01
N LEU A 4 6.12 -1.27 -15.86
CA LEU A 4 7.13 -2.32 -15.70
C LEU A 4 6.58 -3.39 -14.77
N THR A 5 6.56 -4.63 -15.25
CA THR A 5 6.14 -5.80 -14.47
C THR A 5 7.28 -6.80 -14.45
N ILE A 6 7.63 -7.25 -13.25
CA ILE A 6 8.62 -8.30 -13.02
C ILE A 6 7.95 -9.37 -12.18
N LEU A 7 7.63 -10.48 -12.82
CA LEU A 7 7.08 -11.68 -12.19
C LEU A 7 8.26 -12.60 -11.88
N GLY A 8 8.31 -13.20 -10.69
CA GLY A 8 9.45 -14.05 -10.37
C GLY A 8 9.22 -15.03 -9.24
N ARG A 9 10.25 -15.86 -9.00
CA ARG A 9 10.38 -16.73 -7.83
C ARG A 9 11.37 -16.18 -6.80
N LYS A 10 12.21 -15.20 -7.16
CA LYS A 10 13.13 -14.41 -6.31
C LYS A 10 13.90 -13.41 -7.19
N ILE A 11 13.98 -12.13 -6.82
CA ILE A 11 14.97 -11.22 -7.45
C ILE A 11 16.29 -11.42 -6.72
N GLU A 12 17.35 -11.78 -7.45
CA GLU A 12 18.71 -11.86 -6.89
C GLU A 12 19.19 -10.47 -6.44
N GLU A 13 19.93 -10.42 -5.34
CA GLU A 13 20.41 -9.17 -4.73
C GLU A 13 21.22 -8.30 -5.73
N LYS A 14 22.04 -8.93 -6.58
CA LYS A 14 22.77 -8.23 -7.65
C LYS A 14 21.83 -7.49 -8.61
N ILE A 15 20.69 -8.09 -8.93
CA ILE A 15 19.68 -7.53 -9.82
C ILE A 15 18.89 -6.42 -9.13
N VAL A 16 18.65 -6.52 -7.80
CA VAL A 16 17.98 -5.47 -7.03
C VAL A 16 18.67 -4.12 -7.23
N HIS A 17 20.00 -4.06 -7.07
CA HIS A 17 20.74 -2.81 -7.21
C HIS A 17 20.71 -2.25 -8.64
N GLN A 18 20.88 -3.11 -9.65
CA GLN A 18 20.82 -2.69 -11.04
C GLN A 18 19.43 -2.15 -11.41
N LEU A 19 18.39 -2.84 -10.97
CA LEU A 19 17.01 -2.46 -11.22
C LEU A 19 16.64 -1.16 -10.48
N ALA A 20 17.02 -1.03 -9.21
CA ALA A 20 16.82 0.19 -8.43
C ALA A 20 17.51 1.39 -9.10
N ASN A 21 18.74 1.23 -9.58
CA ASN A 21 19.46 2.28 -10.31
C ASN A 21 18.80 2.61 -11.67
N ALA A 22 18.27 1.61 -12.37
CA ALA A 22 17.54 1.85 -13.61
C ALA A 22 16.22 2.61 -13.35
N LEU A 23 15.50 2.25 -12.30
CA LEU A 23 14.26 2.91 -11.86
C LEU A 23 14.52 4.35 -11.43
N SER A 24 15.61 4.64 -10.72
CA SER A 24 15.90 6.01 -10.26
C SER A 24 16.21 7.00 -11.40
N LYS A 25 16.70 6.49 -12.54
CA LYS A 25 16.98 7.27 -13.75
C LYS A 25 15.79 7.31 -14.72
N ASN A 26 14.81 6.43 -14.54
CA ASN A 26 13.65 6.39 -15.40
C ASN A 26 12.71 7.56 -15.05
N THR A 27 12.13 8.18 -16.07
CA THR A 27 11.21 9.30 -15.92
C THR A 27 9.87 9.06 -16.63
N CYS A 28 9.61 7.83 -17.07
CA CYS A 28 8.44 7.47 -17.88
C CYS A 28 7.55 6.40 -17.22
N ILE A 29 8.07 5.60 -16.27
CA ILE A 29 7.32 4.52 -15.63
C ILE A 29 6.35 5.08 -14.59
N THR A 30 5.06 4.93 -14.84
CA THR A 30 4.00 5.33 -13.90
C THR A 30 3.51 4.17 -13.04
N SER A 31 3.75 2.91 -13.46
CA SER A 31 3.30 1.71 -12.77
C SER A 31 4.43 0.68 -12.64
N LEU A 32 4.70 0.23 -11.42
CA LEU A 32 5.68 -0.81 -11.12
C LEU A 32 4.99 -1.99 -10.42
N ASP A 33 5.20 -3.19 -10.94
CA ASP A 33 4.68 -4.44 -10.39
C ASP A 33 5.82 -5.43 -10.15
N LEU A 34 6.03 -5.78 -8.89
CA LEU A 34 7.10 -6.65 -8.42
C LEU A 34 6.54 -7.88 -7.68
N ILE A 35 5.43 -8.42 -8.17
CA ILE A 35 4.76 -9.59 -7.59
C ILE A 35 5.65 -10.86 -7.55
N GLY A 36 5.64 -11.56 -6.42
CA GLY A 36 6.25 -12.90 -6.30
C GLY A 36 7.77 -12.92 -6.08
N ASN A 37 8.41 -11.77 -5.86
CA ASN A 37 9.87 -11.65 -5.95
C ASN A 37 10.64 -11.89 -4.65
N GLN A 38 10.00 -12.42 -3.60
CA GLN A 38 10.58 -12.58 -2.26
C GLN A 38 11.15 -11.27 -1.70
N ILE A 39 10.53 -10.13 -2.00
CA ILE A 39 10.93 -8.82 -1.49
C ILE A 39 10.60 -8.77 0.00
N ASN A 40 11.65 -8.70 0.82
CA ASN A 40 11.54 -8.40 2.25
C ASN A 40 11.65 -6.87 2.49
N ASP A 41 11.53 -6.44 3.74
CA ASP A 41 11.53 -5.00 4.09
C ASP A 41 12.82 -4.27 3.68
N GLN A 42 13.97 -4.94 3.75
CA GLN A 42 15.26 -4.36 3.34
C GLN A 42 15.31 -4.12 1.83
N ILE A 43 14.90 -5.12 1.04
CA ILE A 43 14.85 -5.00 -0.42
C ILE A 43 13.81 -3.95 -0.84
N LEU A 44 12.65 -3.92 -0.18
CA LEU A 44 11.63 -2.89 -0.40
C LEU A 44 12.21 -1.50 -0.15
N GLN A 45 12.93 -1.29 0.95
CA GLN A 45 13.56 -0.01 1.27
C GLN A 45 14.49 0.47 0.15
N TYR A 46 15.24 -0.43 -0.49
CA TYR A 46 16.07 -0.07 -1.65
C TYR A 46 15.25 0.41 -2.84
N PHE A 47 14.16 -0.29 -3.18
CA PHE A 47 13.26 0.13 -4.26
C PHE A 47 12.59 1.48 -3.95
N ILE A 48 12.10 1.66 -2.73
CA ILE A 48 11.49 2.93 -2.31
C ILE A 48 12.49 4.08 -2.35
N ASN A 49 13.74 3.85 -1.92
CA ASN A 49 14.80 4.85 -2.01
C ASN A 49 15.11 5.23 -3.47
N ALA A 50 15.12 4.27 -4.39
CA ALA A 50 15.29 4.57 -5.82
C ALA A 50 14.13 5.39 -6.40
N LEU A 51 12.90 5.16 -5.91
CA LEU A 51 11.70 5.87 -6.35
C LEU A 51 11.56 7.27 -5.71
N ARG A 52 12.42 7.66 -4.77
CA ARG A 52 12.41 8.99 -4.11
C ARG A 52 12.68 10.18 -5.02
N ASN A 53 13.09 9.97 -6.27
CA ASN A 53 13.15 11.04 -7.28
C ASN A 53 12.14 10.84 -8.41
N HIS A 54 11.42 9.71 -8.42
CA HIS A 54 10.42 9.38 -9.43
C HIS A 54 9.13 10.17 -9.15
N LYS A 55 8.89 11.24 -9.91
CA LYS A 55 7.77 12.18 -9.68
C LYS A 55 6.43 11.73 -10.26
N ILE A 56 6.45 10.79 -11.20
CA ILE A 56 5.26 10.39 -11.96
C ILE A 56 4.74 8.99 -11.62
N ILE A 57 5.32 8.32 -10.62
CA ILE A 57 4.85 6.99 -10.25
C ILE A 57 3.53 7.11 -9.51
N THR A 58 2.53 6.36 -9.97
CA THR A 58 1.14 6.44 -9.49
C THR A 58 0.62 5.09 -9.00
N SER A 59 1.26 3.98 -9.40
CA SER A 59 0.83 2.64 -9.02
C SER A 59 2.01 1.75 -8.63
N LEU A 60 1.88 1.11 -7.46
CA LEU A 60 2.85 0.13 -6.95
C LEU A 60 2.13 -1.18 -6.59
N SER A 61 2.68 -2.30 -7.05
CA SER A 61 2.27 -3.65 -6.64
C SER A 61 3.47 -4.40 -6.10
N PHE A 62 3.35 -4.86 -4.85
CA PHE A 62 4.30 -5.75 -4.20
C PHE A 62 3.59 -7.01 -3.69
N ASN A 63 2.58 -7.48 -4.42
CA ASN A 63 1.84 -8.68 -4.04
C ASN A 63 2.75 -9.92 -3.91
N ASN A 64 2.36 -10.91 -3.12
CA ASN A 64 3.09 -12.18 -2.97
C ASN A 64 4.57 -11.99 -2.59
N ASN A 65 4.85 -11.18 -1.57
CA ASN A 65 6.21 -10.89 -1.09
C ASN A 65 6.32 -11.14 0.42
N GLN A 66 7.41 -10.69 1.04
CA GLN A 66 7.72 -10.88 2.45
C GLN A 66 7.74 -9.55 3.20
N ILE A 67 6.85 -8.63 2.81
CA ILE A 67 6.74 -7.31 3.42
C ILE A 67 6.04 -7.47 4.77
N SER A 68 6.66 -6.97 5.82
CA SER A 68 6.11 -6.98 7.17
C SER A 68 5.66 -5.56 7.58
N TYR A 69 5.44 -5.33 8.88
CA TYR A 69 5.06 -3.99 9.35
C TYR A 69 6.16 -2.94 9.10
N GLN A 70 7.44 -3.31 9.12
CA GLN A 70 8.54 -2.37 8.82
C GLN A 70 8.49 -1.92 7.36
N GLY A 71 8.20 -2.82 6.42
CA GLY A 71 8.04 -2.46 5.02
C GLY A 71 6.79 -1.61 4.76
N ALA A 72 5.69 -1.88 5.47
CA ALA A 72 4.52 -0.99 5.46
C ALA A 72 4.85 0.40 6.01
N GLN A 73 5.67 0.52 7.05
CA GLN A 73 6.16 1.80 7.55
C GLN A 73 6.96 2.55 6.47
N CYS A 74 7.89 1.86 5.80
CA CYS A 74 8.66 2.42 4.69
C CYS A 74 7.76 2.97 3.57
N LEU A 75 6.73 2.21 3.20
CA LEU A 75 5.72 2.62 2.21
C LEU A 75 4.89 3.80 2.71
N ALA A 76 4.48 3.82 3.98
CA ALA A 76 3.74 4.93 4.57
C ALA A 76 4.54 6.24 4.50
N ASP A 77 5.83 6.20 4.85
CA ASP A 77 6.72 7.37 4.75
C ASP A 77 6.88 7.82 3.30
N PHE A 78 6.96 6.87 2.36
CA PHE A 78 6.97 7.18 0.93
C PHE A 78 5.69 7.88 0.50
N LEU A 79 4.51 7.35 0.87
CA LEU A 79 3.19 7.89 0.54
C LEU A 79 3.00 9.32 1.06
N LYS A 80 3.49 9.65 2.27
CA LYS A 80 3.46 11.03 2.80
C LYS A 80 4.13 12.03 1.86
N THR A 81 5.21 11.61 1.20
CA THR A 81 5.96 12.44 0.23
C THR A 81 5.50 12.28 -1.23
N ARG A 82 4.51 11.41 -1.50
CA ARG A 82 4.12 10.98 -2.86
C ARG A 82 2.65 11.10 -3.11
N GLN A 83 2.19 12.34 -3.10
CA GLN A 83 0.77 12.69 -3.26
C GLN A 83 0.17 12.32 -4.62
N GLU A 84 0.99 11.96 -5.63
CA GLU A 84 0.52 11.46 -6.94
C GLU A 84 0.13 9.97 -6.94
N MET A 85 0.43 9.23 -5.87
CA MET A 85 0.10 7.80 -5.78
C MET A 85 -1.42 7.58 -5.75
N ALA A 86 -1.89 6.74 -6.67
CA ALA A 86 -3.31 6.42 -6.82
C ALA A 86 -3.65 4.98 -6.42
N SER A 87 -2.68 4.07 -6.49
CA SER A 87 -2.90 2.64 -6.22
C SER A 87 -1.70 1.99 -5.52
N LEU A 88 -1.98 1.27 -4.44
CA LEU A 88 -1.00 0.44 -3.73
C LEU A 88 -1.59 -0.96 -3.49
N SER A 89 -0.86 -1.99 -3.91
CA SER A 89 -1.25 -3.40 -3.73
C SER A 89 -0.18 -4.15 -2.93
N LEU A 90 -0.60 -4.74 -1.81
CA LEU A 90 0.24 -5.45 -0.84
C LEU A 90 -0.34 -6.82 -0.46
N ASP A 91 -1.08 -7.44 -1.37
CA ASP A 91 -1.74 -8.72 -1.10
C ASP A 91 -0.72 -9.83 -0.84
N ASN A 92 -1.07 -10.82 -0.02
CA ASN A 92 -0.22 -11.98 0.30
C ASN A 92 1.16 -11.55 0.81
N ASN A 93 1.16 -10.74 1.87
CA ASN A 93 2.34 -10.31 2.61
C ASN A 93 2.15 -10.63 4.11
N GLN A 94 3.00 -10.05 4.95
CA GLN A 94 3.00 -10.26 6.40
C GLN A 94 2.61 -8.96 7.14
N ILE A 95 1.75 -8.14 6.53
CA ILE A 95 1.28 -6.89 7.14
C ILE A 95 0.40 -7.20 8.35
N THR A 96 0.77 -6.66 9.51
CA THR A 96 0.01 -6.76 10.77
C THR A 96 -0.75 -5.46 11.03
N ASP A 97 -1.50 -5.40 12.13
CA ASP A 97 -2.22 -4.20 12.58
C ASP A 97 -1.29 -2.98 12.71
N GLN A 98 -0.04 -3.18 13.12
CA GLN A 98 0.95 -2.11 13.21
C GLN A 98 1.33 -1.57 11.82
N GLY A 99 1.45 -2.43 10.81
CA GLY A 99 1.68 -1.99 9.44
C GLY A 99 0.48 -1.21 8.89
N VAL A 100 -0.73 -1.66 9.19
CA VAL A 100 -1.97 -0.94 8.85
C VAL A 100 -2.01 0.44 9.50
N HIS A 101 -1.64 0.56 10.78
CA HIS A 101 -1.59 1.84 11.48
C HIS A 101 -0.73 2.87 10.73
N TYR A 102 0.47 2.49 10.30
CA TYR A 102 1.34 3.38 9.51
C TYR A 102 0.74 3.77 8.17
N LEU A 103 0.17 2.81 7.44
CA LEU A 103 -0.47 3.08 6.15
C LEU A 103 -1.66 4.04 6.31
N VAL A 104 -2.51 3.80 7.31
CA VAL A 104 -3.64 4.68 7.65
C VAL A 104 -3.17 6.09 7.99
N ASP A 105 -2.13 6.23 8.81
CA ASP A 105 -1.58 7.53 9.17
C ASP A 105 -1.11 8.33 7.95
N ALA A 106 -0.42 7.68 7.01
CA ALA A 106 -0.07 8.30 5.73
C ALA A 106 -1.31 8.69 4.90
N LEU A 107 -2.32 7.83 4.85
CA LEU A 107 -3.53 8.04 4.04
C LEU A 107 -4.46 9.14 4.58
N LYS A 108 -4.37 9.51 5.86
CA LYS A 108 -5.12 10.66 6.41
C LYS A 108 -4.83 11.96 5.69
N THR A 109 -3.60 12.13 5.19
CA THR A 109 -3.16 13.33 4.45
C THR A 109 -3.07 13.11 2.95
N HIS A 110 -3.29 11.87 2.47
CA HIS A 110 -3.09 11.51 1.08
C HIS A 110 -4.35 11.76 0.24
N GLN A 111 -4.27 12.68 -0.73
CA GLN A 111 -5.47 13.17 -1.43
C GLN A 111 -5.79 12.49 -2.77
N LYS A 112 -4.88 11.65 -3.30
CA LYS A 112 -5.10 10.97 -4.60
C LYS A 112 -5.19 9.45 -4.53
N MET A 113 -5.03 8.84 -3.36
CA MET A 113 -5.09 7.38 -3.24
C MET A 113 -6.53 6.93 -3.47
N THR A 114 -6.73 6.06 -4.45
CA THR A 114 -8.04 5.53 -4.85
C THR A 114 -8.17 4.04 -4.59
N SER A 115 -7.05 3.31 -4.51
CA SER A 115 -7.05 1.86 -4.32
C SER A 115 -5.96 1.42 -3.35
N LEU A 116 -6.36 0.68 -2.31
CA LEU A 116 -5.48 -0.02 -1.38
C LEU A 116 -5.90 -1.49 -1.29
N SER A 117 -5.01 -2.40 -1.63
CA SER A 117 -5.25 -3.84 -1.51
C SER A 117 -4.34 -4.46 -0.46
N LEU A 118 -4.95 -5.14 0.52
CA LEU A 118 -4.32 -5.75 1.68
C LEU A 118 -4.80 -7.19 1.90
N ASP A 119 -5.23 -7.89 0.85
CA ASP A 119 -5.75 -9.24 0.96
C ASP A 119 -4.69 -10.22 1.47
N ASN A 120 -5.11 -11.29 2.17
CA ASN A 120 -4.23 -12.35 2.67
C ASN A 120 -3.04 -11.79 3.48
N ASN A 121 -3.32 -10.94 4.46
CA ASN A 121 -2.35 -10.43 5.42
C ASN A 121 -2.72 -10.89 6.84
N GLN A 122 -2.10 -10.31 7.87
CA GLN A 122 -2.28 -10.68 9.27
C GLN A 122 -3.09 -9.62 10.05
N ILE A 123 -3.99 -8.92 9.37
CA ILE A 123 -4.80 -7.84 9.95
C ILE A 123 -5.90 -8.44 10.84
N THR A 124 -6.04 -7.94 12.06
CA THR A 124 -7.05 -8.36 13.04
C THR A 124 -8.11 -7.28 13.24
N ASP A 125 -8.98 -7.46 14.23
CA ASP A 125 -9.97 -6.44 14.62
C ASP A 125 -9.31 -5.10 15.01
N GLN A 126 -8.07 -5.11 15.53
CA GLN A 126 -7.35 -3.88 15.85
C GLN A 126 -6.95 -3.08 14.60
N GLY A 127 -6.48 -3.75 13.55
CA GLY A 127 -6.19 -3.09 12.28
C GLY A 127 -7.47 -2.61 11.59
N ALA A 128 -8.57 -3.36 11.73
CA ALA A 128 -9.89 -2.93 11.26
C ALA A 128 -10.37 -1.64 11.96
N GLU A 129 -10.07 -1.47 13.26
CA GLU A 129 -10.35 -0.23 13.99
C GLU A 129 -9.62 0.97 13.36
N TYR A 130 -8.31 0.86 13.11
CA TYR A 130 -7.56 1.93 12.42
C TYR A 130 -8.11 2.23 11.02
N LEU A 131 -8.46 1.19 10.26
CA LEU A 131 -9.07 1.36 8.94
C LEU A 131 -10.43 2.05 9.04
N SER A 132 -11.25 1.71 10.03
CA SER A 132 -12.56 2.33 10.23
C SER A 132 -12.45 3.83 10.49
N GLU A 133 -11.51 4.28 11.34
CA GLU A 133 -11.27 5.70 11.60
C GLU A 133 -10.84 6.46 10.33
N MET A 134 -10.01 5.82 9.51
CA MET A 134 -9.58 6.37 8.23
C MET A 134 -10.74 6.48 7.25
N ILE A 135 -11.55 5.43 7.12
CA ILE A 135 -12.71 5.38 6.23
C ILE A 135 -13.68 6.52 6.55
N LYS A 136 -13.97 6.81 7.84
CA LYS A 136 -14.89 7.89 8.21
C LYS A 136 -14.52 9.25 7.59
N ASN A 137 -13.23 9.52 7.42
CA ASN A 137 -12.71 10.83 7.00
C ASN A 137 -12.14 10.84 5.57
N ASN A 138 -11.78 9.68 5.00
CA ASN A 138 -11.21 9.61 3.66
C ASN A 138 -12.31 9.72 2.58
N ARG A 139 -12.10 10.57 1.57
CA ARG A 139 -13.05 10.78 0.46
C ARG A 139 -12.49 10.38 -0.91
N THR A 140 -11.28 9.84 -0.94
CA THR A 140 -10.53 9.60 -2.19
C THR A 140 -10.42 8.11 -2.47
N LEU A 141 -10.29 7.29 -1.42
CA LEU A 141 -10.18 5.85 -1.48
C LEU A 141 -11.53 5.26 -1.89
N LYS A 142 -11.53 4.58 -3.04
CA LYS A 142 -12.72 3.95 -3.64
C LYS A 142 -12.71 2.44 -3.45
N ILE A 143 -11.51 1.86 -3.37
CA ILE A 143 -11.30 0.42 -3.27
C ILE A 143 -10.41 0.14 -2.07
N LEU A 144 -10.93 -0.64 -1.13
CA LEU A 144 -10.19 -1.20 0.00
C LEU A 144 -10.47 -2.71 0.04
N SER A 145 -9.45 -3.53 -0.22
CA SER A 145 -9.58 -4.99 -0.18
C SER A 145 -8.89 -5.56 1.06
N LEU A 146 -9.63 -6.38 1.82
CA LEU A 146 -9.21 -6.96 3.11
C LEU A 146 -9.51 -8.46 3.21
N ARG A 147 -9.74 -9.14 2.09
CA ARG A 147 -10.12 -10.56 2.06
C ARG A 147 -9.06 -11.42 2.74
N SER A 148 -9.47 -12.51 3.37
CA SER A 148 -8.56 -13.50 3.98
C SER A 148 -7.60 -12.91 5.02
N ASN A 149 -8.03 -11.86 5.73
CA ASN A 149 -7.38 -11.40 6.95
C ASN A 149 -8.00 -12.06 8.20
N LYS A 150 -7.47 -11.76 9.38
CA LYS A 150 -7.95 -12.24 10.68
C LYS A 150 -8.98 -11.30 11.31
N ILE A 151 -9.71 -10.54 10.48
CA ILE A 151 -10.80 -9.65 10.89
C ILE A 151 -12.01 -10.53 11.26
N ARG A 152 -12.50 -10.39 12.49
CA ARG A 152 -13.66 -11.11 13.00
C ARG A 152 -14.87 -10.19 13.01
N ARG A 153 -15.93 -10.64 13.69
CA ARG A 153 -17.20 -9.92 13.80
C ARG A 153 -17.02 -8.48 14.27
N ARG A 154 -16.20 -8.22 15.29
CA ARG A 154 -15.99 -6.86 15.82
C ARG A 154 -15.38 -5.94 14.77
N GLY A 155 -14.28 -6.35 14.14
CA GLY A 155 -13.63 -5.52 13.11
C GLY A 155 -14.53 -5.32 11.89
N GLY A 156 -15.29 -6.35 11.48
CA GLY A 156 -16.28 -6.24 10.42
C GLY A 156 -17.39 -5.22 10.73
N GLN A 157 -17.88 -5.20 11.98
CA GLN A 157 -18.85 -4.20 12.44
C GLN A 157 -18.28 -2.77 12.41
N LEU A 158 -17.05 -2.57 12.90
CA LEU A 158 -16.40 -1.25 12.87
C LEU A 158 -16.26 -0.70 11.44
N ILE A 159 -15.84 -1.56 10.50
CA ILE A 159 -15.76 -1.18 9.09
C ILE A 159 -17.15 -0.85 8.53
N ALA A 160 -18.16 -1.68 8.80
CA ALA A 160 -19.52 -1.43 8.33
C ALA A 160 -20.08 -0.10 8.85
N ASP A 161 -19.92 0.18 10.15
CA ASP A 161 -20.35 1.43 10.77
C ASP A 161 -19.61 2.63 10.17
N SER A 162 -18.31 2.51 9.90
CA SER A 162 -17.54 3.59 9.26
C SER A 162 -17.98 3.91 7.83
N LEU A 163 -18.52 2.94 7.08
CA LEU A 163 -19.03 3.16 5.74
C LEU A 163 -20.34 3.95 5.75
N ILE A 164 -21.19 3.73 6.76
CA ILE A 164 -22.40 4.54 6.97
C ILE A 164 -21.97 6.00 7.17
N ASP A 165 -21.06 6.25 8.11
CA ASP A 165 -20.52 7.60 8.38
C ASP A 165 -19.87 8.23 7.14
N ASN A 166 -19.13 7.45 6.35
CA ASN A 166 -18.47 7.94 5.13
C ASN A 166 -19.47 8.42 4.06
N THR A 167 -20.69 7.87 4.03
CA THR A 167 -21.75 8.27 3.09
C THR A 167 -22.61 9.44 3.58
N VAL A 168 -22.77 9.58 4.90
CA VAL A 168 -23.65 10.60 5.50
C VAL A 168 -23.10 12.02 5.30
N TYR A 169 -21.77 12.18 5.28
CA TYR A 169 -21.13 13.49 5.03
C TYR A 169 -20.91 13.82 3.55
N THR A 170 -21.37 12.98 2.61
CA THR A 170 -21.29 13.25 1.16
C THR A 170 -22.54 13.96 0.63
N VAL A 171 -23.49 14.27 1.51
CA VAL A 171 -24.65 15.12 1.20
C VAL A 171 -24.53 16.38 2.06
N ASN A 172 -24.50 17.54 1.40
CA ASN A 172 -24.53 18.91 1.94
C ASN A 172 -23.17 19.63 2.11
N SER A 173 -22.65 20.15 1.00
CA SER A 173 -22.62 21.60 0.72
C SER A 173 -22.20 21.85 -0.72
#